data_AF-A0AAP3SBQ8-F1
#
_entry.id   AF-A0AAP3SBQ8-F1
#
_cell.length_a   1.000
_cell.length_b   1.000
_cell.length_c   1.000
_cell.angle_alpha   90.00
_cell.angle_beta   90.00
_cell.angle_gamma   90.00
#
_symmetry.space_group_name_H-M   'P 1'
#
loop_
_entity.id
_entity.type
_entity.pdbx_description
1 polymer ?
#
loop_
_entity_poly.entity_id
_entity_poly.type
_entity_poly.pdbx_seq_one_letter_code
_entity_poly.pdbx_strand_id
1 'polypeptide(L)'
;MTDIPTVLQRIGSDFPAFRPDPSPAKERTVASAFEKLRVSPLKNTVLLDYLGTRGIPSDIASRECVEVHYRMYGKWYFAIGFKNRKGGLEIRNPYFKGAVSPKDITHVSHNTGDRRQSSVLVFEGFMDYLSYLALKKGQAVPDCVVLNSVTNLPKAMDILRSYGQVCCFLDNDEVGRKAVEEIRKQCGKISDKAIHYLPHKDLNEFLQERIRSERMTVRQEAKNQEG
;
A
#
# COMPACT_ATOMS: atom_id res chain seq x y z
N MET A 1 -17.89 67.77 27.66
CA MET A 1 -18.22 66.58 26.85
C MET A 1 -16.92 66.05 26.31
N THR A 2 -16.45 64.96 26.90
CA THR A 2 -15.11 64.41 26.65
C THR A 2 -15.25 63.26 25.68
N ASP A 3 -14.57 63.37 24.55
CA ASP A 3 -14.73 62.54 23.35
C ASP A 3 -14.23 61.10 23.58
N ILE A 4 -15.09 60.12 23.29
CA ILE A 4 -14.90 58.68 23.55
C ILE A 4 -13.71 58.03 22.78
N PRO A 5 -13.29 58.49 21.58
CA PRO A 5 -12.15 57.91 20.85
C PRO A 5 -10.80 58.06 21.58
N THR A 6 -10.64 59.08 22.43
CA THR A 6 -9.35 59.40 23.06
C THR A 6 -9.06 58.52 24.29
N VAL A 7 -10.09 57.94 24.91
CA VAL A 7 -9.94 57.01 26.05
C VAL A 7 -9.46 55.64 25.56
N LEU A 8 -9.86 55.22 24.35
CA LEU A 8 -9.50 53.91 23.80
C LEU A 8 -8.05 53.81 23.30
N GLN A 9 -7.39 54.93 23.04
CA GLN A 9 -6.00 54.94 22.57
C GLN A 9 -4.95 54.84 23.70
N ARG A 10 -5.37 54.87 24.98
CA ARG A 10 -4.47 54.77 26.15
C ARG A 10 -4.47 53.40 26.85
N ILE A 11 -5.21 52.40 26.35
CA ILE A 11 -5.25 51.03 26.91
C ILE A 11 -4.39 50.07 26.05
N GLY A 12 -3.70 50.58 25.02
CA GLY A 12 -3.04 49.79 23.99
C GLY A 12 -1.53 49.55 24.16
N SER A 13 -0.96 49.70 25.36
CA SER A 13 0.49 49.58 25.52
C SER A 13 0.91 49.23 26.95
N ASP A 14 0.66 47.99 27.38
CA ASP A 14 1.48 47.27 28.38
C ASP A 14 0.92 45.87 28.71
N PHE A 15 0.79 45.00 27.71
CA PHE A 15 0.64 43.57 27.97
C PHE A 15 1.63 42.77 27.12
N PRO A 16 2.49 41.93 27.73
CA PRO A 16 3.37 41.06 26.97
C PRO A 16 2.51 40.17 26.08
N ALA A 17 2.84 40.12 24.79
CA ALA A 17 2.19 39.23 23.85
C ALA A 17 2.33 37.79 24.37
N PHE A 18 1.22 37.20 24.83
CA PHE A 18 1.16 35.78 25.12
C PHE A 18 1.38 35.04 23.81
N ARG A 19 2.62 34.63 23.56
CA ARG A 19 2.94 33.64 22.53
C ARG A 19 2.72 32.28 23.20
N PRO A 20 1.65 31.54 22.87
CA PRO A 20 1.60 30.14 23.26
C PRO A 20 2.84 29.47 22.65
N ASP A 21 3.66 28.88 23.50
CA ASP A 21 4.74 27.98 23.11
C ASP A 21 4.14 26.94 22.13
N PRO A 22 4.73 26.67 20.96
CA PRO A 22 4.26 25.60 20.08
C PRO A 22 4.29 24.29 20.86
N SER A 23 3.13 23.95 21.43
CA SER A 23 2.91 22.67 22.07
C SER A 23 3.28 21.60 21.06
N PRO A 24 4.03 20.55 21.46
CA PRO A 24 4.35 19.46 20.55
C PRO A 24 3.02 18.98 19.98
N ALA A 25 2.91 19.01 18.65
CA ALA A 25 1.69 18.67 17.94
C ALA A 25 1.26 17.27 18.40
N LYS A 26 0.30 17.20 19.32
CA LYS A 26 -0.44 15.97 19.59
C LYS A 26 -0.97 15.55 18.23
N GLU A 27 -0.51 14.41 17.72
CA GLU A 27 -1.10 13.77 16.54
C GLU A 27 -2.61 13.82 16.72
N ARG A 28 -3.27 14.71 15.98
CA ARG A 28 -4.71 14.69 15.86
C ARG A 28 -5.02 13.40 15.15
N THR A 29 -5.36 12.37 15.91
CA THR A 29 -6.01 11.18 15.38
C THR A 29 -7.33 11.65 14.79
N VAL A 30 -7.33 11.98 13.51
CA VAL A 30 -8.55 12.22 12.74
C VAL A 30 -9.38 10.95 12.95
N ALA A 31 -10.56 11.07 13.55
CA ALA A 31 -11.45 9.95 13.73
C ALA A 31 -11.56 9.24 12.38
N SER A 32 -11.25 7.94 12.36
CA SER A 32 -11.34 7.13 11.14
C SER A 32 -12.73 7.32 10.55
N ALA A 33 -12.83 7.73 9.28
CA ALA A 33 -14.10 7.85 8.56
C ALA A 33 -14.88 6.52 8.48
N PHE A 34 -14.20 5.42 8.82
CA PHE A 34 -14.76 4.08 8.93
C PHE A 34 -15.31 3.83 10.33
N GLU A 35 -16.59 3.51 10.39
CA GLU A 35 -17.33 3.11 11.59
C GLU A 35 -17.69 1.62 11.52
N LYS A 36 -17.93 1.00 12.68
CA LYS A 36 -18.45 -0.39 12.79
C LYS A 36 -17.68 -1.41 11.95
N LEU A 37 -16.34 -1.31 11.96
CA LEU A 37 -15.45 -2.20 11.23
C LEU A 37 -15.62 -3.66 11.69
N ARG A 38 -15.83 -4.58 10.75
CA ARG A 38 -15.85 -6.02 10.96
C ARG A 38 -14.90 -6.68 9.98
N VAL A 39 -14.05 -7.56 10.49
CA VAL A 39 -13.04 -8.27 9.70
C VAL A 39 -13.32 -9.76 9.79
N SER A 40 -13.40 -10.43 8.65
CA SER A 40 -13.63 -11.87 8.53
C SER A 40 -12.72 -12.49 7.47
N PRO A 41 -12.56 -13.82 7.43
CA PRO A 41 -11.91 -14.47 6.30
C PRO A 41 -12.56 -14.07 4.98
N LEU A 42 -11.77 -13.86 3.93
CA LEU A 42 -12.28 -13.49 2.62
C LEU A 42 -13.04 -14.68 1.99
N LYS A 43 -14.36 -14.56 1.89
CA LYS A 43 -15.24 -15.57 1.28
C LYS A 43 -16.25 -14.99 0.30
N ASN A 44 -16.44 -13.67 0.30
CA ASN A 44 -17.34 -12.99 -0.61
C ASN A 44 -16.93 -13.15 -2.07
N THR A 45 -17.79 -13.78 -2.85
CA THR A 45 -17.57 -14.10 -4.26
C THR A 45 -17.39 -12.84 -5.10
N VAL A 46 -18.07 -11.74 -4.80
CA VAL A 46 -17.91 -10.47 -5.55
C VAL A 46 -16.50 -9.90 -5.38
N LEU A 47 -15.94 -9.97 -4.18
CA LEU A 47 -14.56 -9.53 -3.92
C LEU A 47 -13.53 -10.48 -4.56
N LEU A 48 -13.79 -11.79 -4.52
CA LEU A 48 -12.94 -12.79 -5.16
C LEU A 48 -12.96 -12.65 -6.69
N ASP A 49 -14.14 -12.45 -7.29
CA ASP A 49 -14.29 -12.21 -8.73
C ASP A 49 -13.55 -10.95 -9.14
N TYR A 50 -13.67 -9.87 -8.36
CA TYR A 50 -12.90 -8.65 -8.59
C TYR A 50 -11.39 -8.92 -8.61
N LEU A 51 -10.85 -9.62 -7.60
CA LEU A 51 -9.43 -10.01 -7.59
C LEU A 51 -9.07 -10.92 -8.78
N GLY A 52 -9.98 -11.81 -9.18
CA GLY A 52 -9.85 -12.65 -10.37
C GLY A 52 -9.74 -11.84 -11.66
N THR A 53 -10.52 -10.74 -11.81
CA THR A 53 -10.37 -9.82 -12.95
C THR A 53 -9.00 -9.15 -12.98
N ARG A 54 -8.36 -9.01 -11.82
CA ARG A 54 -6.99 -8.49 -11.65
C ARG A 54 -5.92 -9.57 -11.77
N GLY A 55 -6.28 -10.79 -12.16
CA GLY A 55 -5.36 -11.89 -12.34
C GLY A 55 -4.91 -12.58 -11.06
N ILE A 56 -5.54 -12.29 -9.91
CA ILE A 56 -5.19 -12.87 -8.62
C ILE A 56 -6.04 -14.14 -8.38
N PRO A 57 -5.41 -15.32 -8.24
CA PRO A 57 -6.11 -16.56 -7.89
C PRO A 57 -6.81 -16.49 -6.53
N SER A 58 -7.94 -17.18 -6.40
CA SER A 58 -8.77 -17.16 -5.19
C SER A 58 -8.09 -17.76 -3.97
N ASP A 59 -7.20 -18.75 -4.15
CA ASP A 59 -6.41 -19.34 -3.06
C ASP A 59 -5.40 -18.33 -2.49
N ILE A 60 -4.74 -17.55 -3.36
CA ILE A 60 -3.84 -16.47 -2.97
C ILE A 60 -4.64 -15.37 -2.27
N ALA A 61 -5.75 -14.93 -2.87
CA ALA A 61 -6.62 -13.92 -2.29
C ALA A 61 -7.10 -14.30 -0.88
N SER A 62 -7.59 -15.52 -0.71
CA SER A 62 -8.16 -15.99 0.57
C SER A 62 -7.09 -16.18 1.65
N ARG A 63 -5.86 -16.50 1.26
CA ARG A 63 -4.73 -16.68 2.18
C ARG A 63 -4.15 -15.34 2.65
N GLU A 64 -3.98 -14.40 1.73
CA GLU A 64 -3.26 -13.15 1.99
C GLU A 64 -4.18 -12.00 2.46
N CYS A 65 -5.48 -12.06 2.13
CA CYS A 65 -6.42 -10.99 2.39
C CYS A 65 -7.55 -11.39 3.34
N VAL A 66 -8.20 -10.37 3.89
CA VAL A 66 -9.44 -10.50 4.66
C VAL A 66 -10.58 -9.77 3.97
N GLU A 67 -11.80 -10.08 4.37
CA GLU A 67 -12.97 -9.29 4.02
C GLU A 67 -13.28 -8.30 5.14
N VAL A 68 -13.58 -7.07 4.76
CA VAL A 68 -13.83 -5.96 5.67
C VAL A 68 -15.20 -5.38 5.38
N HIS A 69 -16.08 -5.39 6.37
CA HIS A 69 -17.37 -4.68 6.35
C HIS A 69 -17.26 -3.43 7.21
N TYR A 70 -17.75 -2.30 6.72
CA TYR A 70 -17.68 -1.02 7.43
C TYR A 70 -18.84 -0.11 7.08
N ARG A 71 -19.11 0.86 7.96
CA ARG A 71 -20.03 1.96 7.70
C ARG A 71 -19.25 3.24 7.43
N MET A 72 -19.65 3.98 6.40
CA MET A 72 -19.06 5.27 6.04
C MET A 72 -20.20 6.19 5.58
N TYR A 73 -20.29 7.40 6.13
CA TYR A 73 -21.38 8.35 5.83
C TYR A 73 -22.79 7.73 5.94
N GLY A 74 -23.01 6.89 6.96
CA GLY A 74 -24.30 6.25 7.22
C GLY A 74 -24.63 5.03 6.34
N LYS A 75 -23.80 4.68 5.35
CA LYS A 75 -24.02 3.53 4.45
C LYS A 75 -23.06 2.38 4.74
N TRP A 76 -23.52 1.15 4.54
CA TRP A 76 -22.69 -0.06 4.67
C TRP A 76 -21.93 -0.35 3.38
N TYR A 77 -20.69 -0.78 3.54
CA TYR A 77 -19.78 -1.15 2.47
C TYR A 77 -19.02 -2.42 2.85
N PHE A 78 -18.47 -3.08 1.83
CA PHE A 78 -17.52 -4.16 2.00
C PHE A 78 -16.33 -4.00 1.03
N ALA A 79 -15.17 -4.49 1.45
CA ALA A 79 -13.92 -4.38 0.71
C ALA A 79 -12.99 -5.53 1.06
N ILE A 80 -12.00 -5.74 0.19
CA ILE A 80 -10.81 -6.53 0.50
C ILE A 80 -9.99 -5.73 1.50
N GLY A 81 -9.47 -6.38 2.52
CA GLY A 81 -8.52 -5.83 3.47
C GLY A 81 -7.16 -6.54 3.38
N PHE A 82 -6.09 -5.78 3.41
CA PHE A 82 -4.72 -6.28 3.51
C PHE A 82 -4.07 -5.71 4.77
N LYS A 83 -3.67 -6.59 5.69
CA LYS A 83 -3.19 -6.21 7.02
C LYS A 83 -1.79 -5.62 6.95
N ASN A 84 -1.57 -4.55 7.70
CA ASN A 84 -0.23 -4.03 7.96
C ASN A 84 0.32 -4.50 9.31
N ARG A 85 1.61 -4.25 9.57
CA ARG A 85 2.29 -4.74 10.78
C ARG A 85 1.82 -4.11 12.09
N LYS A 86 1.02 -3.04 12.05
CA LYS A 86 0.47 -2.34 13.23
C LYS A 86 -1.02 -2.60 13.43
N GLY A 87 -1.60 -3.57 12.72
CA GLY A 87 -3.01 -3.94 12.87
C GLY A 87 -3.98 -3.03 12.11
N GLY A 88 -3.49 -2.06 11.33
CA GLY A 88 -4.30 -1.35 10.33
C GLY A 88 -4.48 -2.17 9.06
N LEU A 89 -5.28 -1.66 8.13
CA LEU A 89 -5.63 -2.33 6.89
C LEU A 89 -5.52 -1.37 5.71
N GLU A 90 -4.93 -1.80 4.61
CA GLU A 90 -5.29 -1.25 3.31
C GLU A 90 -6.60 -1.88 2.87
N ILE A 91 -7.55 -1.08 2.39
CA ILE A 91 -8.84 -1.58 1.92
C ILE A 91 -9.09 -1.19 0.47
N ARG A 92 -9.65 -2.12 -0.30
CA ARG A 92 -9.93 -1.93 -1.72
C ARG A 92 -11.19 -2.67 -2.17
N ASN A 93 -11.95 -2.01 -3.03
CA ASN A 93 -12.97 -2.64 -3.88
C ASN A 93 -12.91 -1.97 -5.28
N PRO A 94 -13.74 -2.37 -6.26
CA PRO A 94 -13.69 -1.79 -7.61
C PRO A 94 -13.83 -0.25 -7.67
N TYR A 95 -14.47 0.35 -6.67
CA TYR A 95 -14.85 1.76 -6.66
C TYR A 95 -14.04 2.60 -5.66
N PHE A 96 -13.32 1.96 -4.74
CA PHE A 96 -12.68 2.63 -3.61
C PHE A 96 -11.35 1.99 -3.25
N LYS A 97 -10.36 2.85 -2.95
CA LYS A 97 -9.11 2.50 -2.26
C LYS A 97 -8.99 3.40 -1.04
N GLY A 98 -8.67 2.82 0.10
CA GLY A 98 -8.44 3.57 1.34
C GLY A 98 -7.61 2.77 2.33
N ALA A 99 -7.43 3.32 3.53
CA ALA A 99 -6.70 2.66 4.59
C ALA A 99 -7.37 2.90 5.95
N VAL A 100 -7.56 1.82 6.70
CA VAL A 100 -7.96 1.85 8.11
C VAL A 100 -6.70 2.02 8.94
N SER A 101 -6.71 3.04 9.79
CA SER A 101 -5.57 3.37 10.65
C SER A 101 -5.33 2.31 11.73
N PRO A 102 -4.08 2.15 12.21
CA PRO A 102 -2.89 2.94 11.87
C PRO A 102 -2.33 2.61 10.48
N LYS A 103 -1.91 3.62 9.71
CA LYS A 103 -1.22 3.41 8.42
C LYS A 103 0.22 2.96 8.66
N ASP A 104 0.60 1.82 8.10
CA ASP A 104 1.96 1.29 8.17
C ASP A 104 2.25 0.36 6.99
N ILE A 105 3.49 -0.10 6.89
CA ILE A 105 3.91 -1.12 5.94
C ILE A 105 3.46 -2.51 6.38
N THR A 106 3.43 -3.45 5.45
CA THR A 106 3.35 -4.88 5.73
C THR A 106 4.73 -5.49 5.59
N HIS A 107 5.13 -6.35 6.52
CA HIS A 107 6.38 -7.12 6.44
C HIS A 107 6.04 -8.61 6.58
N VAL A 108 6.23 -9.35 5.49
CA VAL A 108 6.05 -10.80 5.43
C VAL A 108 7.45 -11.41 5.50
N SER A 109 7.77 -12.03 6.63
CA SER A 109 9.08 -12.64 6.86
C SER A 109 8.91 -14.14 7.04
N HIS A 110 9.62 -14.91 6.21
CA HIS A 110 9.67 -16.36 6.24
C HIS A 110 11.00 -16.87 6.77
N ASN A 111 12.03 -16.02 6.78
CA ASN A 111 13.40 -16.41 7.10
C ASN A 111 13.77 -16.13 8.56
N THR A 112 14.24 -17.15 9.28
CA THR A 112 14.82 -17.02 10.63
C THR A 112 16.35 -16.87 10.62
N GLY A 113 16.97 -16.92 9.44
CA GLY A 113 18.42 -16.77 9.26
C GLY A 113 18.91 -15.32 9.25
N ASP A 114 20.22 -15.13 9.05
CA ASP A 114 20.83 -13.80 8.98
C ASP A 114 20.33 -13.03 7.75
N ARG A 115 19.54 -11.98 8.00
CA ARG A 115 18.99 -11.09 6.96
C ARG A 115 20.07 -10.44 6.12
N ARG A 116 21.29 -10.25 6.64
CA ARG A 116 22.42 -9.67 5.90
C ARG A 116 22.88 -10.53 4.72
N GLN A 117 22.51 -11.82 4.71
CA GLN A 117 22.79 -12.74 3.62
C GLN A 117 21.56 -13.03 2.74
N SER A 118 20.44 -12.37 3.02
CA SER A 118 19.15 -12.61 2.37
C SER A 118 18.71 -11.41 1.52
N SER A 119 17.83 -11.67 0.56
CA SER A 119 17.15 -10.65 -0.23
C SER A 119 15.77 -10.35 0.33
N VAL A 120 15.32 -9.09 0.21
CA VAL A 120 13.93 -8.67 0.46
C VAL A 120 13.33 -8.07 -0.81
N LEU A 121 12.07 -8.40 -1.08
CA LEU A 121 11.29 -7.81 -2.16
C LEU A 121 10.47 -6.65 -1.61
N VAL A 122 10.44 -5.52 -2.33
CA VAL A 122 9.69 -4.33 -1.91
C VAL A 122 8.64 -4.01 -2.95
N PHE A 123 7.39 -3.94 -2.54
CA PHE A 123 6.23 -3.63 -3.38
C PHE A 123 5.61 -2.30 -2.97
N GLU A 124 5.16 -1.50 -3.94
CA GLU A 124 4.48 -0.23 -3.65
C GLU A 124 3.10 -0.46 -3.02
N GLY A 125 2.28 -1.31 -3.64
CA GLY A 125 0.96 -1.68 -3.16
C GLY A 125 0.80 -3.19 -2.95
N PHE A 126 -0.23 -3.56 -2.19
CA PHE A 126 -0.53 -4.97 -1.95
C PHE A 126 -1.00 -5.70 -3.22
N MET A 127 -1.58 -4.99 -4.19
CA MET A 127 -1.97 -5.60 -5.47
C MET A 127 -0.74 -6.11 -6.24
N ASP A 128 0.39 -5.40 -6.20
CA ASP A 128 1.64 -5.83 -6.82
C ASP A 128 2.21 -7.05 -6.09
N TYR A 129 2.17 -7.04 -4.76
CA TYR A 129 2.55 -8.20 -3.96
C TYR A 129 1.73 -9.45 -4.33
N LEU A 130 0.39 -9.35 -4.39
CA LEU A 130 -0.47 -10.46 -4.82
C LEU A 130 -0.16 -10.90 -6.25
N SER A 131 0.14 -9.95 -7.14
CA SER A 131 0.49 -10.24 -8.53
C SER A 131 1.80 -11.01 -8.64
N TYR A 132 2.79 -10.66 -7.81
CA TYR A 132 4.04 -11.39 -7.73
C TYR A 132 3.83 -12.83 -7.28
N LEU A 133 3.00 -13.05 -6.25
CA LEU A 133 2.67 -14.40 -5.80
C LEU A 133 1.97 -15.21 -6.90
N ALA A 134 1.06 -14.60 -7.65
CA ALA A 134 0.40 -15.25 -8.79
C ALA A 134 1.40 -15.65 -9.88
N LEU A 135 2.37 -14.78 -10.20
CA LEU A 135 3.45 -15.09 -11.15
C LEU A 135 4.37 -16.21 -10.66
N LYS A 136 4.52 -16.38 -9.34
CA LYS A 136 5.36 -17.41 -8.73
C LYS A 136 4.73 -18.78 -8.66
N LYS A 137 3.42 -18.91 -8.87
CA LYS A 137 2.73 -20.20 -8.99
C LYS A 137 3.08 -21.18 -7.85
N GLY A 138 3.11 -20.68 -6.61
CA GLY A 138 3.39 -21.48 -5.41
C GLY A 138 4.88 -21.74 -5.11
N GLN A 139 5.80 -21.23 -5.92
CA GLN A 139 7.23 -21.27 -5.59
C GLN A 139 7.53 -20.44 -4.34
N ALA A 140 8.54 -20.87 -3.58
CA ALA A 140 9.04 -20.11 -2.44
C ALA A 140 9.46 -18.70 -2.86
N VAL A 141 9.05 -17.71 -2.06
CA VAL A 141 9.39 -16.31 -2.27
C VAL A 141 10.25 -15.80 -1.12
N PRO A 142 11.21 -14.88 -1.38
CA PRO A 142 11.93 -14.19 -0.31
C PRO A 142 10.99 -13.39 0.58
N ASP A 143 11.54 -12.88 1.69
CA ASP A 143 10.84 -11.92 2.54
C ASP A 143 10.34 -10.72 1.71
N CYS A 144 9.16 -10.21 2.07
CA CYS A 144 8.49 -9.14 1.34
C CYS A 144 8.15 -7.98 2.26
N VAL A 145 8.34 -6.76 1.77
CA VAL A 145 7.84 -5.52 2.35
C VAL A 145 6.86 -4.90 1.38
N VAL A 146 5.63 -4.64 1.83
CA VAL A 146 4.63 -3.90 1.06
C VAL A 146 4.52 -2.52 1.70
N LEU A 147 4.85 -1.48 0.93
CA LEU A 147 4.83 -0.10 1.43
C LEU A 147 3.41 0.36 1.74
N ASN A 148 2.41 -0.18 1.02
CA ASN A 148 0.99 0.22 1.04
C ASN A 148 0.73 1.65 0.52
N SER A 149 1.76 2.49 0.56
CA SER A 149 1.91 3.78 -0.11
C SER A 149 3.38 4.17 -0.01
N VAL A 150 3.93 4.83 -1.04
CA VAL A 150 5.28 5.41 -0.98
C VAL A 150 5.49 6.35 0.23
N THR A 151 4.41 6.93 0.76
CA THR A 151 4.47 7.78 1.97
C THR A 151 4.90 7.03 3.22
N ASN A 152 4.78 5.70 3.24
CA ASN A 152 5.27 4.85 4.32
C ASN A 152 6.72 4.40 4.13
N LEU A 153 7.41 4.79 3.05
CA LEU A 153 8.81 4.42 2.82
C LEU A 153 9.72 4.70 4.03
N PRO A 154 9.64 5.87 4.71
CA PRO A 154 10.45 6.13 5.91
C PRO A 154 10.28 5.05 7.00
N LYS A 155 9.07 4.49 7.14
CA LYS A 155 8.75 3.44 8.12
C LYS A 155 9.34 2.08 7.76
N ALA A 156 9.71 1.87 6.49
CA ALA A 156 10.32 0.64 6.00
C ALA A 156 11.84 0.62 6.15
N MET A 157 12.49 1.78 6.21
CA MET A 157 13.94 1.89 6.02
C MET A 157 14.76 1.06 7.02
N ASP A 158 14.37 1.00 8.29
CA ASP A 158 15.07 0.17 9.29
C ASP A 158 15.05 -1.31 8.92
N ILE A 159 13.93 -1.79 8.39
CA ILE A 159 13.81 -3.17 7.92
C ILE A 159 14.67 -3.37 6.68
N LEU A 160 14.57 -2.48 5.68
CA LEU A 160 15.30 -2.62 4.43
C LEU A 160 16.82 -2.61 4.63
N ARG A 161 17.33 -1.77 5.54
CA ARG A 161 18.75 -1.73 5.92
C ARG A 161 19.26 -3.01 6.57
N SER A 162 18.38 -3.84 7.12
CA SER A 162 18.77 -5.12 7.74
C SER A 162 19.03 -6.23 6.71
N TYR A 163 18.63 -6.05 5.45
CA TYR A 163 18.82 -7.04 4.39
C TYR A 163 20.08 -6.78 3.57
N GLY A 164 20.74 -7.86 3.13
CA GLY A 164 21.91 -7.78 2.26
C GLY A 164 21.60 -7.28 0.85
N GLN A 165 20.36 -7.51 0.37
CA GLN A 165 19.90 -7.07 -0.94
C GLN A 165 18.42 -6.65 -0.91
N VAL A 166 18.12 -5.53 -1.56
CA VAL A 166 16.76 -5.00 -1.73
C VAL A 166 16.37 -5.06 -3.21
N CYS A 167 15.26 -5.73 -3.53
CA CYS A 167 14.71 -5.83 -4.89
C CYS A 167 13.40 -5.04 -4.98
N CYS A 168 13.39 -3.94 -5.72
CA CYS A 168 12.27 -3.00 -5.77
C CYS A 168 11.33 -3.29 -6.95
N PHE A 169 10.06 -3.54 -6.64
CA PHE A 169 8.93 -3.64 -7.56
C PHE A 169 7.97 -2.45 -7.29
N LEU A 170 8.42 -1.24 -7.63
CA LEU A 170 7.65 0.00 -7.45
C LEU A 170 7.07 0.50 -8.79
N ASP A 171 6.07 1.38 -8.75
CA ASP A 171 5.40 1.84 -9.97
C ASP A 171 6.42 2.48 -10.95
N ASN A 172 6.23 2.26 -12.25
CA ASN A 172 6.97 2.87 -13.36
C ASN A 172 6.59 4.37 -13.56
N ASP A 173 6.22 5.07 -12.50
CA ASP A 173 5.95 6.50 -12.50
C ASP A 173 7.06 7.30 -11.80
N GLU A 174 6.92 8.63 -11.78
CA GLU A 174 7.93 9.50 -11.18
C GLU A 174 8.07 9.28 -9.67
N VAL A 175 6.96 8.96 -9.00
CA VAL A 175 6.91 8.78 -7.55
C VAL A 175 7.60 7.47 -7.17
N GLY A 176 7.32 6.38 -7.88
CA GLY A 176 7.99 5.09 -7.72
C GLY A 176 9.49 5.19 -8.00
N ARG A 177 9.91 5.86 -9.09
CA ARG A 177 11.34 6.09 -9.38
C ARG A 177 12.04 6.88 -8.28
N LYS A 178 11.43 7.95 -7.77
CA LYS A 178 11.98 8.72 -6.64
C LYS A 178 12.13 7.86 -5.37
N ALA A 179 11.19 6.97 -5.10
CA ALA A 179 11.28 6.04 -3.98
C ALA A 179 12.44 5.04 -4.16
N VAL A 180 12.69 4.52 -5.37
CA VAL A 180 13.87 3.67 -5.65
C VAL A 180 15.18 4.42 -5.39
N GLU A 181 15.29 5.68 -5.84
CA GLU A 181 16.48 6.51 -5.58
C GLU A 181 16.72 6.72 -4.08
N GLU A 182 15.65 6.93 -3.32
CA GLU A 182 15.76 7.13 -1.87
C GLU A 182 16.23 5.85 -1.16
N ILE A 183 15.73 4.69 -1.56
CA ILE A 183 16.21 3.39 -1.07
C ILE A 183 17.69 3.22 -1.44
N ARG A 184 18.08 3.56 -2.66
CA ARG A 184 19.47 3.42 -3.14
C ARG A 184 20.47 4.25 -2.33
N LYS A 185 20.07 5.42 -1.83
CA LYS A 185 20.94 6.26 -0.99
C LYS A 185 21.18 5.69 0.40
N GLN A 186 20.25 4.88 0.90
CA GLN A 186 20.24 4.45 2.31
C GLN A 186 20.50 2.95 2.52
N CYS A 187 20.35 2.15 1.47
CA CYS A 187 20.56 0.70 1.48
C CYS A 187 21.80 0.34 0.64
N GLY A 188 22.42 -0.79 0.95
CA GLY A 188 23.58 -1.28 0.20
C GLY A 188 23.22 -1.75 -1.22
N LYS A 189 23.07 -3.07 -1.40
CA LYS A 189 22.77 -3.64 -2.72
C LYS A 189 21.30 -3.47 -3.08
N ILE A 190 21.01 -2.73 -4.14
CA ILE A 190 19.66 -2.55 -4.68
C ILE A 190 19.54 -3.09 -6.10
N SER A 191 18.40 -3.69 -6.44
CA SER A 191 18.00 -4.03 -7.80
C SER A 191 16.64 -3.42 -8.09
N ASP A 192 16.58 -2.52 -9.06
CA ASP A 192 15.32 -2.07 -9.63
C ASP A 192 14.76 -3.17 -10.54
N LYS A 193 13.53 -3.64 -10.25
CA LYS A 193 12.84 -4.66 -11.03
C LYS A 193 11.77 -4.08 -11.94
N ALA A 194 11.56 -2.76 -11.93
CA ALA A 194 10.54 -2.11 -12.73
C ALA A 194 10.75 -2.23 -14.24
N ILE A 195 12.01 -2.41 -14.65
CA ILE A 195 12.40 -2.73 -16.03
C ILE A 195 11.74 -4.00 -16.58
N HIS A 196 11.39 -4.96 -15.73
CA HIS A 196 10.87 -6.26 -16.19
C HIS A 196 9.37 -6.25 -16.55
N TYR A 197 8.65 -5.18 -16.20
CA TYR A 197 7.25 -5.02 -16.55
C TYR A 197 6.98 -3.77 -17.38
N LEU A 198 8.02 -3.17 -17.99
CA LEU A 198 7.80 -2.17 -19.03
C LEU A 198 7.06 -2.80 -20.23
N PRO A 199 6.13 -2.06 -20.87
CA PRO A 199 5.81 -0.64 -20.66
C PRO A 199 4.73 -0.36 -19.60
N HIS A 200 4.35 -1.35 -18.79
CA HIS A 200 3.24 -1.23 -17.85
C HIS A 200 3.59 -0.40 -16.63
N LYS A 201 2.57 0.25 -16.07
CA LYS A 201 2.75 1.13 -14.91
C LYS A 201 3.16 0.31 -13.68
N ASP A 202 2.47 -0.79 -13.41
CA ASP A 202 2.67 -1.59 -12.21
C ASP A 202 2.71 -3.10 -12.54
N LEU A 203 3.04 -3.91 -11.53
CA LEU A 203 3.18 -5.35 -11.73
C LEU A 203 1.84 -6.03 -11.99
N ASN A 204 0.74 -5.46 -11.49
CA ASN A 204 -0.60 -5.99 -11.68
C ASN A 204 -1.13 -5.75 -13.10
N GLU A 205 -0.83 -4.60 -13.71
CA GLU A 205 -1.09 -4.33 -15.12
C GLU A 205 -0.36 -5.34 -16.02
N PHE A 206 0.93 -5.59 -15.75
CA PHE A 206 1.70 -6.61 -16.47
C PHE A 206 1.09 -8.00 -16.36
N LEU A 207 0.70 -8.42 -15.15
CA LEU A 207 0.07 -9.72 -14.94
C LEU A 207 -1.23 -9.86 -15.77
N GLN A 208 -2.07 -8.83 -15.78
CA GLN A 208 -3.32 -8.86 -16.54
C GLN A 208 -3.07 -8.95 -18.05
N GLU A 209 -2.10 -8.19 -18.58
CA GLU A 209 -1.74 -8.26 -20.01
C GLU A 209 -1.21 -9.65 -20.38
N ARG A 210 -0.34 -10.20 -19.54
CA ARG A 210 0.21 -11.54 -19.73
C ARG A 210 -0.89 -12.60 -19.78
N ILE A 211 -1.81 -12.59 -18.83
CA ILE A 211 -2.95 -13.52 -18.80
C ILE A 211 -3.83 -13.35 -20.03
N ARG A 212 -4.09 -12.10 -20.46
CA ARG A 212 -4.89 -11.83 -21.66
C ARG A 212 -4.23 -12.40 -22.91
N SER A 213 -2.92 -12.18 -23.06
CA SER A 213 -2.13 -12.67 -24.18
C SER A 213 -2.10 -14.21 -24.21
N GLU A 214 -1.83 -14.86 -23.08
CA GLU A 214 -1.86 -16.33 -22.95
C GLU A 214 -3.24 -16.91 -23.36
N ARG A 215 -4.35 -16.28 -22.93
CA ARG A 215 -5.71 -16.70 -23.32
C ARG A 215 -6.00 -16.53 -24.81
N MET A 216 -5.46 -15.49 -25.44
CA MET A 216 -5.64 -15.26 -26.88
C MET A 216 -4.90 -16.30 -27.71
N THR A 217 -3.67 -16.65 -27.30
CA THR A 217 -2.88 -17.70 -27.96
C THR A 217 -3.59 -19.04 -27.91
N VAL A 218 -4.07 -19.48 -26.73
CA VAL A 218 -4.79 -20.76 -26.58
C VAL A 218 -6.06 -20.80 -27.42
N ARG A 219 -6.81 -19.69 -27.50
CA ARG A 219 -8.01 -19.60 -28.35
C ARG A 219 -7.69 -19.69 -29.84
N GLN A 220 -6.56 -19.15 -30.28
CA GLN A 220 -6.15 -19.23 -31.68
C GLN A 220 -5.67 -20.64 -32.05
N GLU A 221 -4.94 -21.30 -31.16
CA GLU A 221 -4.50 -22.69 -31.34
C GLU A 221 -5.68 -23.67 -31.42
N ALA A 222 -6.69 -23.52 -30.56
CA ALA A 222 -7.90 -24.35 -30.60
C ALA A 222 -8.66 -24.21 -31.94
N LYS A 223 -8.79 -22.98 -32.46
CA LYS A 223 -9.44 -22.74 -33.76
C LYS A 223 -8.68 -23.33 -34.94
N ASN A 224 -7.35 -23.43 -34.86
CA ASN A 224 -6.51 -23.98 -35.92
C ASN A 224 -6.50 -25.52 -35.91
N GLN A 225 -7.00 -26.17 -34.86
CA GLN A 225 -7.10 -27.64 -34.77
C GLN A 225 -8.48 -28.18 -35.16
N GLU A 226 -9.49 -27.31 -35.24
CA GLU A 226 -10.88 -27.65 -35.60
C GLU A 226 -11.21 -27.36 -37.08
N GLY A 227 -10.26 -26.83 -37.86
CA GLY A 227 -10.40 -26.54 -39.29
C GLY A 227 -9.39 -27.29 -40.13
#